data_AF-A0A0Q8TTZ0-F1
#
_entry.id   AF-A0A0Q8TTZ0-F1
#
_cell.length_a   1.000
_cell.length_b   1.000
_cell.length_c   1.000
_cell.angle_alpha   90.00
_cell.angle_beta   90.00
_cell.angle_gamma   90.00
#
_symmetry.space_group_name_H-M   'P 1'
#
loop_
_entity.id
_entity.type
_entity.pdbx_description
1 polymer ?
#
loop_
_entity_poly.entity_id
_entity_poly.type
_entity_poly.pdbx_seq_one_letter_code
_entity_poly.pdbx_strand_id
1 'polypeptide(L)'
;MDYDTDETEDLHFIELLAPGAPTLHAGVTGPGMVYLRGDLHPLGAATALIKAAREHVPYAAVSAVNVLFPADWLRGECAHDMDRLRVIANMEAMVRGART
;
A
#
# COMPACT_ATOMS: atom_id res chain seq x y z
N MET A 1 -2.28 28.00 -19.96
CA MET A 1 -1.57 27.24 -18.92
C MET A 1 -1.32 25.88 -19.52
N ASP A 2 -0.10 25.65 -19.99
CA ASP A 2 0.38 24.28 -20.21
C ASP A 2 0.46 23.66 -18.81
N TYR A 3 -0.35 22.63 -18.59
CA TYR A 3 -0.08 21.72 -17.49
C TYR A 3 1.13 20.91 -17.94
N ASP A 4 2.28 21.26 -17.39
CA ASP A 4 3.49 20.47 -17.47
C ASP A 4 3.15 19.06 -16.93
N THR A 5 2.82 18.13 -17.84
CA THR A 5 2.57 16.72 -17.52
C THR A 5 3.85 15.89 -17.65
N ASP A 6 5.01 16.54 -17.86
CA ASP A 6 6.28 15.85 -17.77
C ASP A 6 6.51 15.39 -16.33
N GLU A 7 7.01 14.16 -16.19
CA GLU A 7 7.21 13.42 -14.95
C GLU A 7 5.99 12.62 -14.44
N THR A 8 5.34 11.85 -15.31
CA THR A 8 4.90 10.52 -14.84
C THR A 8 6.16 9.78 -14.42
N GLU A 9 6.48 9.80 -13.12
CA GLU A 9 7.56 8.98 -12.57
C GLU A 9 7.34 7.54 -13.01
N ASP A 10 8.26 7.00 -13.82
CA ASP A 10 8.18 5.62 -14.30
C ASP A 10 8.16 4.68 -13.08
N LEU A 11 6.98 4.12 -12.82
CA LEU A 11 6.75 3.20 -11.71
C LEU A 11 6.97 1.78 -12.21
N HIS A 12 8.05 1.16 -11.75
CA HIS A 12 8.33 -0.24 -12.02
C HIS A 12 7.57 -1.12 -11.03
N PHE A 13 6.77 -2.05 -11.55
CA PHE A 13 6.04 -3.01 -10.73
C PHE A 13 6.90 -4.21 -10.38
N ILE A 14 6.87 -4.61 -9.12
CA ILE A 14 7.50 -5.82 -8.59
C ILE A 14 6.40 -6.72 -8.05
N GLU A 15 6.37 -7.96 -8.53
CA GLU A 15 5.49 -8.99 -8.00
C GLU A 15 6.07 -9.56 -6.70
N LEU A 16 5.25 -9.59 -5.66
CA LEU A 16 5.56 -10.14 -4.35
C LEU A 16 4.82 -11.46 -4.19
N LEU A 17 5.59 -12.54 -4.13
CA LEU A 17 5.08 -13.89 -4.00
C LEU A 17 5.33 -14.40 -2.57
N ALA A 18 4.25 -14.68 -1.84
CA ALA A 18 4.31 -15.38 -0.56
C ALA A 18 3.64 -16.76 -0.71
N PRO A 19 4.23 -17.84 -0.18
CA PRO A 19 3.65 -19.18 -0.30
C PRO A 19 2.21 -19.23 0.26
N GLY A 20 1.25 -19.66 -0.57
CA GLY A 20 -0.16 -19.78 -0.18
C GLY A 20 -0.96 -18.47 -0.14
N ALA A 21 -0.34 -17.34 -0.50
CA ALA A 21 -1.01 -16.04 -0.60
C ALA A 21 -1.22 -15.63 -2.06
N PRO A 22 -2.23 -14.78 -2.37
CA PRO A 22 -2.38 -14.21 -3.70
C PRO A 22 -1.18 -13.33 -4.05
N THR A 23 -0.84 -13.23 -5.34
CA THR A 23 0.20 -12.33 -5.84
C THR A 23 -0.11 -10.89 -5.44
N LEU A 24 0.86 -10.25 -4.78
CA LEU A 24 0.80 -8.83 -4.45
C LEU A 24 1.72 -8.06 -5.40
N HIS A 25 1.43 -6.78 -5.62
CA HIS A 25 2.27 -5.91 -6.43
C HIS A 25 2.76 -4.76 -5.57
N ALA A 26 4.01 -4.38 -5.73
CA ALA A 26 4.59 -3.16 -5.20
C ALA A 26 5.14 -2.32 -6.36
N GLY A 27 5.24 -1.01 -6.17
CA GLY A 27 5.84 -0.09 -7.13
C GLY A 27 7.17 0.44 -6.62
N VAL A 28 8.12 0.67 -7.52
CA VAL A 28 9.34 1.41 -7.23
C VAL A 28 9.62 2.42 -8.34
N THR A 29 9.87 3.67 -7.98
CA THR A 29 10.23 4.71 -8.97
C THR A 29 11.71 4.64 -9.31
N GLY A 30 12.12 5.26 -10.44
CA GLY A 30 13.53 5.43 -10.81
C GLY A 30 14.42 5.90 -9.65
N PRO A 31 14.04 6.97 -8.91
CA PRO A 31 14.75 7.45 -7.72
C PRO A 31 14.74 6.51 -6.50
N GLY A 32 13.91 5.47 -6.50
CA GLY A 32 13.87 4.45 -5.44
C GLY A 32 12.84 4.69 -4.34
N MET A 33 11.79 5.48 -4.62
CA MET A 33 10.63 5.56 -3.74
C MET A 33 9.80 4.28 -3.86
N VAL A 34 9.40 3.71 -2.72
CA VAL A 34 8.65 2.46 -2.66
C VAL A 34 7.17 2.76 -2.45
N TYR A 35 6.34 2.11 -3.24
CA TYR A 35 4.90 2.16 -3.15
C TYR A 35 4.37 0.78 -2.80
N LEU A 36 3.55 0.70 -1.77
CA LEU A 36 2.98 -0.55 -1.28
C LEU A 36 1.48 -0.58 -1.52
N ARG A 37 0.97 -1.80 -1.79
CA ARG A 37 -0.45 -2.03 -1.97
C ARG A 37 -1.19 -1.82 -0.66
N GLY A 38 -2.22 -1.00 -0.70
CA GLY A 38 -3.21 -0.84 0.36
C GLY A 38 -4.63 -0.87 -0.19
N ASP A 39 -5.56 -1.21 0.67
CA ASP A 39 -6.99 -1.19 0.36
C ASP A 39 -7.56 0.20 0.64
N LEU A 40 -8.03 0.89 -0.41
CA LEU A 40 -8.79 2.14 -0.26
C LEU A 40 -10.29 1.82 -0.26
N HIS A 41 -10.90 1.83 0.92
CA HIS A 41 -12.35 1.74 1.03
C HIS A 41 -12.99 3.09 0.59
N PRO A 42 -14.11 3.11 -0.16
CA PRO A 42 -14.78 4.35 -0.60
C PRO A 42 -15.19 5.31 0.53
N LEU A 43 -15.28 4.81 1.76
CA LEU A 43 -15.60 5.57 2.96
C LEU A 43 -14.35 6.02 3.75
N GLY A 44 -13.15 5.64 3.31
CA GLY A 44 -11.93 5.59 4.11
C GLY A 44 -11.86 4.33 4.97
N ALA A 45 -10.67 3.71 5.07
CA ALA A 45 -10.48 2.44 5.78
C ALA A 45 -10.85 2.52 7.27
N ALA A 46 -10.50 3.62 7.94
CA ALA A 46 -10.85 3.86 9.34
C ALA A 46 -12.37 3.94 9.55
N THR A 47 -13.08 4.72 8.73
CA THR A 47 -14.54 4.84 8.80
C THR A 47 -15.24 3.51 8.55
N ALA A 48 -14.74 2.72 7.60
CA ALA A 48 -15.32 1.43 7.25
C ALA A 48 -15.12 0.40 8.37
N LEU A 49 -13.93 0.37 8.99
CA LEU A 49 -13.65 -0.48 10.15
C LEU A 49 -14.53 -0.10 11.35
N ILE A 50 -14.69 1.20 11.65
CA ILE A 50 -15.54 1.68 12.74
C ILE A 50 -17.00 1.28 12.51
N LYS A 51 -17.51 1.43 11.28
CA LYS A 51 -18.88 1.00 10.94
C LYS A 51 -19.07 -0.50 11.06
N ALA A 52 -18.14 -1.30 10.53
CA ALA A 52 -18.18 -2.76 10.62
C ALA A 52 -18.18 -3.23 12.08
N ALA A 53 -17.31 -2.63 12.92
CA ALA A 53 -17.27 -2.90 14.35
C ALA A 53 -18.57 -2.54 15.06
N ARG A 54 -19.16 -1.37 14.75
CA ARG A 54 -20.44 -0.92 15.30
C ARG A 54 -21.60 -1.83 14.91
N GLU A 55 -21.58 -2.35 13.70
CA GLU A 55 -22.67 -3.18 13.14
C GLU A 55 -22.45 -4.68 13.39
N HIS A 56 -21.38 -5.05 14.12
CA HIS A 56 -21.00 -6.44 14.41
C HIS A 56 -20.89 -7.31 13.14
N VAL A 57 -20.49 -6.71 12.02
CA VAL A 57 -20.29 -7.41 10.74
C VAL A 57 -18.79 -7.51 10.43
N PRO A 58 -18.32 -8.62 9.82
CA PRO A 58 -16.93 -8.72 9.38
C PRO A 58 -16.62 -7.62 8.36
N TYR A 59 -15.52 -6.90 8.57
CA TYR A 59 -15.00 -6.02 7.54
C TYR A 59 -14.47 -6.86 6.38
N ALA A 60 -15.11 -6.73 5.22
CA ALA A 60 -14.66 -7.35 3.98
C ALA A 60 -14.37 -6.24 2.97
N ALA A 61 -13.13 -6.17 2.50
CA ALA A 61 -12.64 -5.15 1.56
C ALA A 61 -13.16 -5.37 0.11
N VAL A 62 -14.39 -5.89 -0.06
CA VAL A 62 -14.95 -6.31 -1.36
C VAL A 62 -15.09 -5.12 -2.32
N SER A 63 -15.31 -3.92 -1.79
CA SER A 63 -15.37 -2.67 -2.56
C SER A 63 -14.11 -1.81 -2.43
N ALA A 64 -13.05 -2.32 -1.79
CA ALA A 64 -11.81 -1.56 -1.70
C ALA A 64 -11.07 -1.58 -3.04
N VAL A 65 -10.66 -0.40 -3.50
CA VAL A 65 -9.79 -0.30 -4.66
C VAL A 65 -8.37 -0.55 -4.18
N ASN A 66 -7.64 -1.41 -4.88
CA ASN A 66 -6.22 -1.63 -4.62
C ASN A 66 -5.43 -0.43 -5.13
N VAL A 67 -4.81 0.32 -4.22
CA VAL A 67 -4.04 1.51 -4.55
C VAL A 67 -2.60 1.32 -4.07
N LEU A 68 -1.66 1.87 -4.83
CA LEU A 68 -0.27 1.95 -4.44
C LEU A 68 -0.05 3.26 -3.67
N PHE A 69 0.25 3.15 -2.38
CA PHE A 69 0.54 4.31 -1.53
C PHE A 69 2.06 4.43 -1.32
N PRO A 70 2.60 5.66 -1.25
CA PRO A 70 3.97 5.86 -0.78
C PRO A 70 4.16 5.19 0.58
N ALA A 71 5.24 4.39 0.73
CA ALA A 71 5.49 3.67 1.97
C ALA A 71 5.61 4.61 3.18
N ASP A 72 6.16 5.82 2.98
CA ASP A 72 6.24 6.87 4.02
C ASP A 72 4.88 7.34 4.52
N TRP A 73 3.91 7.44 3.62
CA TRP A 73 2.55 7.81 4.00
C TRP A 73 1.92 6.71 4.87
N LEU A 74 2.06 5.44 4.47
CA LEU A 74 1.57 4.31 5.26
C LEU A 74 2.26 4.20 6.62
N ARG A 75 3.56 4.53 6.72
CA ARG A 75 4.27 4.63 7.99
C ARG A 75 3.65 5.68 8.91
N GLY A 76 3.33 6.86 8.38
CA GLY A 76 2.67 7.93 9.12
C GLY A 76 1.32 7.49 9.69
N GLU A 77 0.48 6.87 8.86
CA GLU A 77 -0.82 6.33 9.28
C GLU A 77 -0.70 5.23 10.34
N CYS A 78 0.35 4.41 10.25
CA CYS A 78 0.60 3.29 11.15
C CYS A 78 1.54 3.62 12.32
N ALA A 79 1.85 4.89 12.59
CA ALA A 79 2.84 5.30 13.60
C ALA A 79 2.54 4.77 15.02
N HIS A 80 1.29 4.41 15.28
CA HIS A 80 0.80 3.87 16.55
C HIS A 80 0.87 2.33 16.66
N ASP A 81 1.20 1.61 15.59
CA ASP A 81 1.17 0.15 15.51
C ASP A 81 2.56 -0.39 15.07
N MET A 82 3.33 -0.84 16.05
CA MET A 82 4.71 -1.32 15.84
C MET A 82 4.78 -2.58 14.96
N ASP A 83 3.76 -3.43 15.00
CA ASP A 83 3.72 -4.64 14.19
C ASP A 83 3.51 -4.28 12.71
N ARG A 84 2.62 -3.32 12.43
CA ARG A 84 2.43 -2.78 11.08
C ARG A 84 3.68 -2.09 10.56
N LEU A 85 4.36 -1.29 11.38
CA LEU A 85 5.61 -0.65 10.99
C LEU A 85 6.69 -1.68 10.62
N ARG A 86 6.80 -2.77 11.39
CA ARG A 86 7.73 -3.87 11.07
C ARG A 86 7.40 -4.54 9.74
N VAL A 87 6.12 -4.77 9.47
CA VAL A 87 5.65 -5.36 8.21
C VAL A 87 5.98 -4.43 7.03
N ILE A 88 5.72 -3.13 7.16
CA ILE A 88 6.06 -2.13 6.12
C ILE A 88 7.58 -2.14 5.84
N ALA A 89 8.41 -2.13 6.87
CA ALA A 89 9.87 -2.16 6.73
C ALA A 89 10.37 -3.42 6.00
N ASN A 90 9.79 -4.58 6.32
CA ASN A 90 10.13 -5.84 5.64
C ASN A 90 9.74 -5.82 4.16
N MET A 91 8.57 -5.25 3.82
CA MET A 91 8.15 -5.12 2.43
C MET A 91 9.09 -4.18 1.65
N GLU A 92 9.46 -3.03 2.22
CA GLU A 92 10.43 -2.14 1.59
C GLU A 92 11.78 -2.82 1.35
N ALA A 93 12.29 -3.57 2.34
CA ALA A 93 13.55 -4.30 2.19
C ALA A 93 13.48 -5.34 1.06
N MET A 94 12.37 -6.07 0.96
CA MET A 94 12.15 -7.05 -0.10
C MET A 94 12.07 -6.39 -1.48
N VAL A 95 11.32 -5.30 -1.62
CA VAL A 95 11.20 -4.56 -2.89
C VAL A 95 12.54 -3.98 -3.32
N ARG A 96 13.32 -3.43 -2.39
CA ARG A 96 14.66 -2.89 -2.67
C ARG A 96 15.65 -4.00 -3.04
N GLY A 97 15.57 -5.16 -2.38
CA GLY A 97 16.40 -6.33 -2.67
C GLY A 97 16.06 -7.01 -4.00
N ALA A 98 14.83 -6.87 -4.50
CA ALA A 98 14.43 -7.39 -5.82
C ALA A 98 14.91 -6.52 -7.00
N ARG A 99 15.41 -5.30 -6.74
CA ARG A 99 15.92 -4.37 -7.77
C ARG A 99 17.40 -4.63 -8.14
N THR A 100 18.14 -5.41 -7.35
CA THR A 100 19.53 -5.80 -7.62
C THR A 100 19.61 -7.07 -8.45
#